data_AF-A0A923DKT6-F1
#
_entry.id   AF-A0A923DKT6-F1
#
_cell.length_a   1.000
_cell.length_b   1.000
_cell.length_c   1.000
_cell.angle_alpha   90.00
_cell.angle_beta   90.00
_cell.angle_gamma   90.00
#
_symmetry.space_group_name_H-M   'P 1'
#
loop_
_entity.id
_entity.type
_entity.pdbx_description
1 polymer ?
#
loop_
_entity_poly.entity_id
_entity_poly.type
_entity_poly.pdbx_seq_one_letter_code
_entity_poly.pdbx_strand_id
1 'polypeptide(L)' 'DVVYKMLSRFYKERDGLAKIDPGFTPMARDFVGMQVNGIKANPTIPVHPGLAKFLKEQKAWNDKWKIAGK' A
#
# COMPACT_ATOMS: atom_id res chain seq x y z
N ASP A 1 -10.37 -6.84 -6.14
CA ASP A 1 -9.77 -8.18 -6.05
C ASP A 1 -8.32 -8.19 -6.53
N VAL A 2 -8.04 -7.85 -7.79
CA VAL A 2 -6.68 -7.85 -8.39
C VAL A 2 -5.67 -6.99 -7.61
N VAL A 3 -5.96 -5.69 -7.40
CA VAL A 3 -5.02 -4.78 -6.70
C VAL A 3 -4.70 -5.25 -5.28
N TYR A 4 -5.69 -5.82 -4.57
CA TYR A 4 -5.46 -6.39 -3.25
C TYR A 4 -4.50 -7.59 -3.33
N LYS A 5 -4.73 -8.54 -4.24
CA LYS A 5 -3.85 -9.69 -4.44
C LYS A 5 -2.42 -9.28 -4.81
N MET A 6 -2.29 -8.28 -5.69
CA MET A 6 -1.00 -7.72 -6.10
C MET A 6 -0.25 -7.10 -4.92
N LEU A 7 -0.90 -6.20 -4.15
CA LEU A 7 -0.31 -5.58 -2.96
C LEU A 7 0.09 -6.62 -1.92
N SER A 8 -0.77 -7.61 -1.66
CA SER A 8 -0.48 -8.69 -0.74
C SER A 8 0.71 -9.55 -1.19
N ARG A 9 0.87 -9.78 -2.50
CA ARG A 9 2.04 -10.50 -3.01
C ARG A 9 3.31 -9.65 -2.90
N PHE A 10 3.27 -8.39 -3.30
CA PHE A 10 4.41 -7.48 -3.19
C PHE A 10 4.86 -7.30 -1.74
N TYR A 11 3.91 -7.17 -0.81
CA TYR A 11 4.22 -7.06 0.61
C TYR A 11 4.96 -8.29 1.15
N LYS A 12 4.55 -9.50 0.73
CA LYS A 12 5.20 -10.76 1.11
C LYS A 12 6.58 -10.94 0.48
N GLU A 13 6.74 -10.48 -0.76
CA GLU A 13 7.96 -10.68 -1.55
C GLU A 13 8.90 -9.45 -1.54
N ARG A 14 8.62 -8.45 -0.71
CA ARG A 14 9.30 -7.14 -0.76
C ARG A 14 10.81 -7.24 -0.63
N ASP A 15 11.31 -8.18 0.18
CA ASP A 15 12.74 -8.41 0.34
C ASP A 15 13.36 -9.04 -0.92
N GLY A 16 12.58 -9.85 -1.65
CA GLY A 16 12.96 -10.37 -2.97
C GLY A 16 13.06 -9.28 -4.02
N LEU A 17 12.14 -8.31 -4.00
CA LEU A 17 12.19 -7.14 -4.88
C LEU A 17 13.45 -6.31 -4.64
N ALA A 18 13.81 -6.06 -3.37
CA ALA A 18 15.02 -5.32 -3.01
C ALA A 18 16.33 -6.04 -3.37
N LYS A 19 16.32 -7.38 -3.48
CA LYS A 19 17.48 -8.16 -3.95
C LYS A 19 17.70 -8.03 -5.45
N ILE A 20 16.62 -7.86 -6.23
CA ILE A 20 16.68 -7.71 -7.68
C ILE A 20 17.13 -6.30 -8.05
N ASP A 21 16.57 -5.28 -7.37
CA ASP A 21 16.92 -3.89 -7.59
C ASP A 21 16.99 -3.15 -6.23
N PRO A 22 18.18 -2.63 -5.86
CA PRO A 22 18.36 -1.84 -4.63
C PRO A 22 17.43 -0.63 -4.51
N GLY A 23 16.89 -0.11 -5.62
CA GLY A 23 15.90 0.96 -5.64
C GLY A 23 14.61 0.62 -4.88
N PHE A 24 14.27 -0.67 -4.72
CA PHE A 24 13.14 -1.10 -3.89
C PHE A 24 13.45 -1.15 -2.38
N THR A 25 14.70 -0.91 -1.97
CA THR A 25 15.10 -1.00 -0.55
C THR A 25 14.24 -0.13 0.38
N PRO A 26 13.96 1.15 0.08
CA PRO A 26 13.11 1.98 0.96
C PRO A 26 11.69 1.40 1.11
N MET A 27 11.12 0.89 0.00
CA MET A 27 9.80 0.25 0.00
C MET A 27 9.81 -1.06 0.79
N ALA A 28 10.86 -1.88 0.69
CA ALA A 28 10.95 -3.14 1.42
C ALA A 28 11.05 -2.93 2.94
N ARG A 29 11.75 -1.87 3.38
CA ARG A 29 11.87 -1.50 4.80
C ARG A 29 10.56 -1.08 5.42
N ASP A 30 9.74 -0.29 4.71
CA ASP A 30 8.46 0.20 5.21
C ASP A 30 7.39 0.25 4.12
N PHE A 31 6.96 -0.94 3.69
CA PHE A 31 6.00 -1.06 2.60
C PHE A 31 4.67 -0.40 2.94
N VAL A 32 4.15 -0.64 4.15
CA VAL A 32 2.85 -0.12 4.59
C VAL A 32 2.93 1.40 4.79
N GLY A 33 3.97 1.89 5.47
CA GLY A 33 4.16 3.32 5.67
C GLY A 33 4.37 4.08 4.37
N MET A 34 5.04 3.50 3.37
CA MET A 34 5.15 4.11 2.04
C MET A 34 3.78 4.32 1.37
N GLN A 35 2.87 3.34 1.46
CA GLN A 35 1.51 3.50 0.95
C GLN A 35 0.73 4.57 1.72
N VAL A 36 0.82 4.56 3.06
CA VAL A 36 0.18 5.55 3.93
C VAL A 36 0.67 6.97 3.62
N ASN A 37 1.97 7.14 3.42
CA ASN A 37 2.58 8.42 3.10
C ASN A 37 2.13 8.92 1.71
N GLY A 38 2.00 8.02 0.73
CA GLY A 38 1.44 8.35 -0.58
C GLY A 38 0.01 8.90 -0.51
N ILE A 39 -0.85 8.30 0.33
CA ILE A 39 -2.22 8.79 0.56
C ILE A 39 -2.20 10.15 1.26
N LYS A 40 -1.37 10.31 2.31
CA LYS A 40 -1.25 11.59 3.04
C LYS A 40 -0.76 12.73 2.17
N ALA A 41 0.14 12.44 1.22
CA ALA A 41 0.64 13.42 0.27
C ALA A 41 -0.43 13.87 -0.74
N ASN A 42 -1.47 13.05 -0.97
CA ASN A 42 -2.53 13.32 -1.96
C ASN A 42 -3.93 13.14 -1.33
N PRO A 43 -4.31 13.96 -0.32
CA PRO A 43 -5.50 13.71 0.49
C PRO A 43 -6.83 13.88 -0.26
N THR A 44 -6.80 14.51 -1.44
CA THR A 44 -7.98 14.73 -2.29
C THR A 44 -8.30 13.54 -3.20
N ILE A 45 -7.35 12.62 -3.38
CA ILE A 45 -7.51 11.46 -4.26
C ILE A 45 -8.11 10.28 -3.49
N PRO A 46 -9.26 9.73 -3.91
CA PRO A 46 -9.84 8.56 -3.25
C PRO A 46 -8.93 7.34 -3.33
N VAL A 47 -8.86 6.58 -2.24
CA VAL A 47 -8.03 5.38 -2.11
C VAL A 47 -8.67 4.22 -2.88
N HIS A 48 -7.88 3.49 -3.66
CA HIS A 48 -8.36 2.31 -4.38
C HIS A 48 -8.92 1.25 -3.40
N PRO A 49 -10.08 0.61 -3.66
CA PRO A 49 -10.70 -0.36 -2.74
C PRO A 49 -9.79 -1.51 -2.32
N GLY A 50 -8.94 -1.99 -3.24
CA GLY A 50 -7.95 -3.03 -2.96
C GLY A 50 -6.86 -2.58 -1.98
N LEU A 51 -6.42 -1.33 -2.07
CA LEU A 51 -5.46 -0.74 -1.13
C LEU A 51 -6.13 -0.48 0.23
N ALA A 52 -7.36 0.03 0.24
CA ALA A 52 -8.13 0.21 1.47
C ALA A 52 -8.32 -1.12 2.23
N LYS A 53 -8.66 -2.20 1.53
CA LYS A 53 -8.75 -3.55 2.13
C LYS A 53 -7.40 -3.98 2.73
N PHE A 54 -6.31 -3.86 1.96
CA PHE A 54 -4.97 -4.21 2.43
C PHE A 54 -4.59 -3.43 3.70
N LEU A 55 -4.78 -2.11 3.72
CA LEU A 55 -4.43 -1.26 4.86
C LEU A 55 -5.28 -1.56 6.10
N LYS A 56 -6.55 -1.96 5.94
CA LYS A 56 -7.39 -2.41 7.08
C LYS A 56 -6.82 -3.66 7.74
N GLU A 57 -6.38 -4.64 6.94
CA GLU A 57 -5.75 -5.86 7.45
C GLU A 57 -4.40 -5.58 8.13
N GLN A 58 -3.65 -4.58 7.65
CA GLN A 58 -2.40 -4.13 8.26
C GLN A 58 -2.60 -3.15 9.44
N LYS A 59 -3.83 -2.90 9.89
CA LYS A 59 -4.18 -1.92 10.95
C LYS A 59 -3.65 -0.49 10.69
N ALA A 60 -3.54 -0.11 9.42
CA ALA A 60 -3.01 1.18 8.96
C ALA A 60 -4.07 2.06 8.26
N TRP A 61 -5.31 1.59 8.16
CA TRP A 61 -6.41 2.35 7.59
C TRP A 61 -6.85 3.50 8.49
N ASN A 62 -7.18 4.64 7.87
CA ASN A 62 -7.78 5.79 8.55
C ASN A 62 -9.19 6.03 8.01
N ASP A 63 -10.19 6.03 8.90
CA ASP A 63 -11.60 6.18 8.52
C ASP A 63 -11.96 7.55 7.91
N LYS A 64 -11.05 8.53 7.98
CA LYS A 64 -11.19 9.81 7.28
C LYS A 64 -10.92 9.70 5.77
N TRP A 65 -10.29 8.62 5.30
CA TRP A 65 -9.97 8.45 3.88
C TRP A 65 -11.19 7.96 3.10
N LYS A 66 -11.38 8.52 1.91
CA LYS A 66 -12.43 8.11 0.97
C LYS A 66 -11.97 6.93 0.13
N ILE A 67 -12.86 5.98 -0.14
CA ILE A 67 -12.60 4.84 -1.02
C ILE A 67 -13.19 5.14 -2.39
N ALA A 68 -12.44 4.94 -3.47
CA ALA A 68 -12.94 5.16 -4.82
C ALA A 68 -14.17 4.28 -5.12
N GLY A 69 -15.20 4.87 -5.73
CA GLY A 69 -16.46 4.18 -6.06
C GLY A 69 -17.39 3.93 -4.86
N LYS A 70 -17.13 4.55 -3.71
CA LYS A 70 -18.02 4.58 -2.55
C LYS A 70 -18.32 6.00 -2.11
#